data_AF-A0A106BLI3-F1
#
_entry.id   AF-A0A106BLI3-F1
#
_cell.length_a   1.000
_cell.length_b   1.000
_cell.length_c   1.000
_cell.angle_alpha   90.00
_cell.angle_beta   90.00
_cell.angle_gamma   90.00
#
_symmetry.space_group_name_H-M   'P 1'
#
loop_
_entity.id
_entity.type
_entity.pdbx_description
1 polymer ?
#
loop_
_entity_poly.entity_id
_entity_poly.type
_entity_poly.pdbx_seq_one_letter_code
_entity_poly.pdbx_strand_id
1 'polypeptide(L)'
;MRFPVVLHSDDGVRYGVTVPDLPGCFSSGDTFDAALDSVLEAIDLHLEGLVEEGMDIPVAHAIAEHRANADFADGVWAAVEVDLARFEGRAEKVNITLPARLLVKIDSYAKAHGASRSGFLADAARAAMR
;
A
#
# COMPACT_ATOMS: atom_id res chain seq x y z
N MET A 1 -1.07 -2.85 2.07
CA MET A 1 -0.49 -2.92 0.71
C MET A 1 0.96 -2.44 0.76
N ARG A 2 1.82 -2.87 -0.16
CA ARG A 2 3.20 -2.39 -0.24
C ARG A 2 3.36 -1.54 -1.49
N PHE A 3 3.69 -0.26 -1.32
CA PHE A 3 3.98 0.64 -2.42
C PHE A 3 5.49 0.61 -2.72
N PRO A 4 5.89 0.41 -3.98
CA PRO A 4 7.26 0.69 -4.42
C PRO A 4 7.56 2.18 -4.21
N VAL A 5 8.72 2.47 -3.64
CA VAL A 5 9.24 3.84 -3.59
C VAL A 5 10.67 3.83 -4.12
N VAL A 6 11.05 4.92 -4.77
CA VAL A 6 12.40 5.15 -5.26
C VAL A 6 12.98 6.36 -4.56
N LEU A 7 14.18 6.20 -4.00
CA LEU A 7 14.93 7.23 -3.31
C LEU A 7 16.11 7.67 -4.17
N HIS A 8 16.25 8.98 -4.36
CA HIS A 8 17.38 9.59 -5.06
C HIS A 8 18.13 10.53 -4.11
N SER A 9 19.44 10.62 -4.29
CA SER A 9 20.30 11.52 -3.51
C SER A 9 21.39 12.09 -4.40
N ASP A 10 21.53 13.41 -4.38
CA ASP A 10 22.58 14.12 -5.12
C ASP A 10 23.86 14.29 -4.28
N ASP A 11 23.74 14.32 -2.95
CA ASP A 11 24.83 14.59 -2.00
C ASP A 11 25.18 13.39 -1.09
N GLY A 12 24.41 12.30 -1.17
CA GLY A 12 24.54 11.12 -0.33
C GLY A 12 24.04 11.31 1.12
N VAL A 13 23.55 12.50 1.45
CA VAL A 13 23.11 12.87 2.80
C VAL A 13 21.58 12.98 2.82
N ARG A 14 21.00 13.75 1.89
CA ARG A 14 19.56 13.97 1.78
C ARG A 14 18.98 13.11 0.68
N TYR A 15 17.79 12.60 0.94
CA TYR A 15 17.08 11.70 0.03
C TYR A 15 15.75 12.33 -0.35
N GLY A 16 15.51 12.45 -1.65
CA GLY A 16 14.17 12.67 -2.20
C GLY A 16 13.51 11.33 -2.48
N VAL A 17 12.21 11.22 -2.25
CA VAL A 17 11.43 9.99 -2.44
C VAL A 17 10.28 10.25 -3.40
N THR A 18 10.13 9.35 -4.37
CA THR A 18 9.01 9.32 -5.31
C THR A 18 8.24 8.01 -5.16
N VAL A 19 6.91 8.08 -5.23
CA VAL A 19 6.02 6.91 -5.26
C VAL A 19 5.45 6.76 -6.68
N PRO A 20 5.99 5.85 -7.53
CA PRO A 20 5.59 5.77 -8.93
C PRO A 20 4.10 5.50 -9.15
N ASP A 21 3.50 4.69 -8.28
CA ASP A 21 2.08 4.31 -8.36
C ASP A 21 1.12 5.37 -7.78
N LEU A 22 1.65 6.43 -7.16
CA LEU A 22 0.87 7.58 -6.67
C LEU A 22 1.43 8.87 -7.30
N PRO A 23 1.07 9.19 -8.55
CA PRO A 23 1.56 10.38 -9.23
C PRO A 23 1.29 11.65 -8.42
N GLY A 24 2.33 12.43 -8.16
CA GLY A 24 2.24 13.63 -7.32
C GLY A 24 2.57 13.40 -5.83
N CYS A 25 2.75 12.15 -5.39
CA CYS A 25 3.19 11.82 -4.05
C CYS A 25 4.73 11.80 -3.97
N PHE A 26 5.29 12.83 -3.34
CA PHE A 26 6.72 13.02 -3.13
C PHE A 26 7.01 13.35 -1.67
N SER A 27 8.18 12.98 -1.21
CA SER A 27 8.68 13.27 0.13
C SER A 27 10.19 13.46 0.10
N SER A 28 10.79 13.88 1.21
CA SER A 28 12.24 13.93 1.38
C SER A 28 12.62 13.77 2.84
N GLY A 29 13.86 13.36 3.10
CA GLY A 29 14.43 13.30 4.45
C GLY A 29 15.93 13.58 4.49
N ASP A 30 16.41 14.02 5.65
CA ASP A 30 17.83 14.30 5.91
C ASP A 30 18.67 13.03 6.11
N THR A 31 18.01 11.87 6.19
CA THR A 31 18.62 10.55 6.19
C THR A 31 17.73 9.60 5.40
N PHE A 32 18.28 8.43 5.05
CA PHE A 32 17.52 7.38 4.36
C PHE A 32 16.27 6.96 5.16
N ASP A 33 16.43 6.68 6.47
CA ASP A 33 15.33 6.28 7.35
C ASP A 33 14.29 7.41 7.51
N ALA A 34 14.74 8.65 7.69
CA ALA A 34 13.83 9.80 7.81
C ALA A 34 13.03 10.01 6.51
N ALA A 35 13.62 9.72 5.35
CA ALA A 35 12.92 9.79 4.07
C ALA A 35 11.86 8.68 3.94
N LEU A 36 12.13 7.48 4.47
CA LEU A 36 11.15 6.39 4.52
C LEU A 36 9.98 6.69 5.47
N ASP A 37 10.27 7.27 6.63
CA ASP A 37 9.23 7.69 7.58
C ASP A 37 8.37 8.81 6.95
N SER A 38 9.00 9.79 6.31
CA SER A 38 8.29 10.90 5.67
C SER A 38 7.45 10.45 4.47
N VAL A 39 7.92 9.49 3.66
CA VAL A 39 7.10 9.02 2.52
C VAL A 39 5.90 8.20 2.98
N LEU A 40 5.99 7.49 4.11
CA LEU A 40 4.83 6.81 4.69
C LEU A 40 3.72 7.81 5.03
N GLU A 41 4.07 8.92 5.68
CA GLU A 41 3.12 10.00 5.98
C GLU A 41 2.57 10.66 4.70
N ALA A 42 3.42 10.87 3.70
CA ALA A 42 3.01 11.46 2.42
C ALA A 42 2.05 10.54 1.64
N ILE A 43 2.27 9.21 1.68
CA ILE A 43 1.36 8.24 1.08
C ILE A 43 0.02 8.27 1.82
N ASP A 44 0.03 8.23 3.15
CA ASP A 44 -1.19 8.29 3.95
C ASP A 44 -2.02 9.53 3.59
N LEU A 45 -1.41 10.72 3.63
CA LEU A 45 -2.09 11.98 3.30
C LEU A 45 -2.62 12.00 1.86
N HIS A 46 -1.86 11.47 0.90
CA HIS A 46 -2.28 11.42 -0.49
C HIS A 46 -3.51 10.52 -0.66
N LEU A 47 -3.51 9.34 -0.03
CA LEU A 47 -4.64 8.41 -0.05
C LEU A 47 -5.89 9.00 0.64
N GLU A 48 -5.74 9.74 1.74
CA GLU A 48 -6.85 10.47 2.36
C GLU A 48 -7.50 11.45 1.37
N GLY A 49 -6.69 12.25 0.66
CA GLY A 49 -7.18 13.17 -0.36
C GLY A 49 -7.95 12.47 -1.48
N LEU A 50 -7.43 11.34 -1.99
CA LEU A 50 -8.13 10.56 -3.03
C LEU A 50 -9.51 10.09 -2.54
N VAL A 51 -9.60 9.60 -1.31
CA VAL A 51 -10.87 9.14 -0.72
C VAL A 51 -11.85 10.29 -0.52
N GLU A 52 -11.38 11.45 -0.04
CA GLU A 52 -12.21 12.65 0.13
C GLU A 52 -12.79 13.15 -1.20
N GLU A 53 -12.04 13.00 -2.29
CA GLU A 53 -12.46 13.33 -3.65
C GLU A 53 -13.34 12.24 -4.30
N GLY A 54 -13.55 11.11 -3.61
CA GLY A 54 -14.32 9.97 -4.10
C GLY A 54 -13.62 9.17 -5.21
N MET A 55 -12.31 9.27 -5.29
CA MET A 55 -11.48 8.51 -6.22
C MET A 55 -11.08 7.14 -5.63
N ASP A 56 -10.83 6.18 -6.52
CA ASP A 56 -10.34 4.86 -6.14
C ASP A 56 -8.86 4.93 -5.73
N ILE A 57 -8.48 4.07 -4.78
CA ILE A 57 -7.08 3.90 -4.38
C ILE A 57 -6.31 3.16 -5.47
N PRO A 58 -5.20 3.72 -6.00
CA PRO A 58 -4.40 3.07 -7.04
C PRO A 58 -3.80 1.73 -6.58
N VAL A 59 -3.66 0.81 -7.53
CA VAL A 59 -3.00 -0.48 -7.30
C VAL A 59 -1.48 -0.27 -7.33
N ALA A 60 -0.79 -0.82 -6.33
CA ALA A 60 0.67 -0.86 -6.31
C ALA A 60 1.19 -1.97 -7.24
N HIS A 61 2.11 -1.61 -8.15
CA HIS A 61 2.77 -2.53 -9.07
C HIS A 61 4.08 -3.06 -8.49
N ALA A 62 4.69 -4.06 -9.13
CA ALA A 62 5.99 -4.55 -8.68
C ALA A 62 7.11 -3.55 -9.03
N ILE A 63 8.16 -3.46 -8.19
CA ILE A 63 9.38 -2.66 -8.48
C ILE A 63 9.93 -2.98 -9.88
N ALA A 64 9.86 -4.24 -10.32
CA ALA A 64 10.35 -4.68 -11.62
C ALA A 64 9.65 -3.98 -12.80
N GLU A 65 8.39 -3.57 -12.64
CA GLU A 65 7.60 -2.90 -13.67
C GLU A 65 8.05 -1.44 -13.84
N HIS A 66 8.53 -0.81 -12.76
CA HIS A 66 9.00 0.58 -12.77
C HIS A 66 10.49 0.72 -13.09
N ARG A 67 11.30 -0.34 -12.91
CA ARG A 67 12.76 -0.29 -13.02
C ARG A 67 13.29 0.10 -14.41
N ALA A 68 12.49 -0.09 -15.46
CA ALA A 68 12.87 0.29 -16.82
C ALA A 68 12.73 1.80 -17.09
N ASN A 69 12.10 2.56 -16.17
CA ASN A 69 11.96 4.01 -16.33
C ASN A 69 13.30 4.71 -16.08
N ALA A 70 13.74 5.51 -17.05
CA ALA A 70 14.98 6.28 -16.98
C ALA A 70 14.96 7.34 -15.85
N ASP A 71 13.79 7.86 -15.49
CA ASP A 71 13.64 8.82 -14.40
C ASP A 71 13.99 8.21 -13.03
N PHE A 72 13.93 6.88 -12.94
CA PHE A 72 14.25 6.12 -11.72
C PHE A 72 15.62 5.44 -11.82
N ALA A 73 16.41 5.78 -12.84
CA ALA A 73 17.79 5.33 -12.96
C ALA A 73 18.58 5.75 -11.72
N ASP A 74 19.50 4.88 -11.29
CA ASP A 74 20.42 5.08 -10.15
C ASP A 74 19.75 5.32 -8.77
N GLY A 75 18.43 5.23 -8.69
CA GLY A 75 17.68 5.32 -7.44
C GLY A 75 17.74 4.03 -6.61
N VAL A 76 17.65 4.19 -5.29
CA VAL A 76 17.53 3.07 -4.34
C VAL A 76 16.06 2.73 -4.15
N TRP A 77 15.70 1.47 -4.37
CA TRP A 77 14.33 1.00 -4.23
C TRP A 77 14.03 0.50 -2.82
N ALA A 78 12.86 0.85 -2.31
CA ALA A 78 12.29 0.29 -1.09
C ALA A 78 10.80 -0.03 -1.29
N ALA A 79 10.22 -0.79 -0.36
CA ALA A 79 8.80 -1.09 -0.33
C ALA A 79 8.23 -0.60 1.01
N VAL A 80 7.24 0.29 0.94
CA VAL A 80 6.61 0.90 2.12
C VAL A 80 5.28 0.21 2.36
N GLU A 81 5.09 -0.30 3.58
CA GLU A 81 3.87 -1.00 3.98
C GLU A 81 2.84 -0.02 4.52
N VAL A 82 1.67 0.00 3.88
CA VAL A 82 0.56 0.93 4.17
C VAL A 82 -0.71 0.13 4.47
N ASP A 83 -1.39 0.43 5.57
CA ASP A 83 -2.66 -0.20 5.91
C ASP A 83 -3.83 0.48 5.18
N LEU A 84 -4.28 -0.12 4.08
CA LEU A 84 -5.39 0.42 3.28
C LEU A 84 -6.73 0.38 4.00
N ALA A 85 -6.89 -0.44 5.05
CA ALA A 85 -8.14 -0.55 5.77
C ALA A 85 -8.59 0.80 6.39
N ARG A 86 -7.65 1.73 6.58
CA ARG A 86 -7.90 3.10 7.05
C ARG A 86 -8.70 3.95 6.05
N PHE A 87 -8.64 3.61 4.77
CA PHE A 87 -9.18 4.40 3.66
C PHE A 87 -10.48 3.83 3.07
N GLU A 88 -10.92 2.65 3.52
CA GLU A 88 -12.11 1.95 2.98
C GLU A 88 -13.44 2.46 3.53
N GLY A 89 -13.39 3.52 4.33
CA GLY A 89 -14.55 4.09 4.98
C GLY A 89 -15.17 3.15 6.03
N ARG A 90 -16.47 3.34 6.28
CA ARG A 90 -17.18 2.57 7.30
C ARG A 90 -17.42 1.14 6.81
N ALA A 91 -17.06 0.16 7.64
CA ALA A 91 -17.40 -1.23 7.38
C ALA A 91 -18.93 -1.43 7.26
N GLU A 92 -19.38 -1.86 6.09
CA GLU A 92 -20.78 -2.22 5.84
C GLU A 92 -21.02 -3.71 6.05
N LYS A 93 -22.09 -4.05 6.78
CA LYS A 93 -22.45 -5.44 7.08
C LYS A 93 -23.22 -6.04 5.90
N VAL A 94 -22.68 -7.11 5.32
CA VAL A 94 -23.30 -7.84 4.21
C VAL A 94 -23.70 -9.26 4.61
N ASN A 95 -24.80 -9.76 4.03
CA ASN A 95 -25.22 -11.15 4.17
C ASN A 95 -24.83 -11.93 2.91
N ILE A 96 -24.01 -12.96 3.06
CA ILE A 96 -23.50 -13.79 1.96
C ILE A 96 -23.66 -15.28 2.27
N THR A 97 -23.71 -16.11 1.22
CA THR A 97 -23.75 -17.58 1.36
C THR A 97 -22.40 -18.18 0.99
N LEU A 98 -21.85 -19.03 1.88
CA LEU A 98 -20.57 -19.72 1.67
C LEU A 98 -20.72 -21.22 1.96
N PRO A 99 -20.00 -22.11 1.23
CA PRO A 99 -19.98 -23.53 1.56
C PRO A 99 -19.48 -23.78 2.99
N ALA A 100 -20.18 -24.62 3.76
CA ALA A 100 -19.88 -24.85 5.19
C ALA A 100 -18.42 -25.29 5.44
N ARG A 101 -17.88 -26.18 4.59
CA ARG A 101 -16.48 -26.62 4.69
C ARG A 101 -15.46 -25.51 4.41
N LEU A 102 -15.80 -24.57 3.53
CA LEU A 102 -14.96 -23.41 3.25
C LEU A 102 -14.99 -22.44 4.43
N LEU A 103 -16.16 -22.23 5.04
CA LEU A 103 -16.30 -21.36 6.20
C LEU A 103 -15.42 -21.81 7.38
N VAL A 104 -15.40 -23.11 7.67
CA VAL A 104 -14.53 -23.69 8.72
C VAL A 104 -13.04 -23.44 8.42
N LYS A 105 -12.63 -23.58 7.16
CA LYS A 105 -11.25 -23.31 6.73
C LYS A 105 -10.89 -21.82 6.91
N ILE A 106 -11.79 -20.93 6.52
CA ILE A 106 -11.61 -19.48 6.68
C ILE A 106 -11.46 -19.12 8.16
N ASP A 107 -12.36 -19.59 9.02
CA ASP A 107 -12.32 -19.30 10.46
C ASP A 107 -11.03 -19.81 11.12
N SER A 108 -10.58 -21.00 10.73
CA SER A 108 -9.34 -21.59 11.24
C SER A 108 -8.12 -20.78 10.80
N TYR A 109 -8.08 -20.37 9.53
CA TYR A 109 -6.99 -19.56 8.99
C TYR A 109 -6.93 -18.19 9.65
N ALA A 110 -8.06 -17.49 9.71
CA ALA A 110 -8.15 -16.15 10.29
C ALA A 110 -7.68 -16.16 11.75
N LYS A 111 -8.16 -17.12 12.56
CA LYS A 111 -7.73 -17.29 13.95
C LYS A 111 -6.23 -17.54 14.09
N ALA A 112 -5.65 -18.38 13.23
CA ALA A 112 -4.22 -18.69 13.27
C ALA A 112 -3.32 -17.49 12.92
N HIS A 113 -3.85 -16.52 12.17
CA HIS A 113 -3.12 -15.31 11.75
C HIS A 113 -3.54 -14.05 12.51
N GLY A 114 -4.31 -14.17 13.60
CA GLY A 114 -4.78 -13.03 14.38
C GLY A 114 -5.77 -12.12 13.64
N ALA A 115 -6.37 -12.60 12.55
CA ALA A 115 -7.30 -11.86 11.72
C ALA A 115 -8.77 -12.22 12.04
N SER A 116 -9.69 -11.31 11.69
CA SER A 116 -11.13 -11.61 11.69
C SER A 116 -11.54 -12.28 10.36
N ARG A 117 -12.68 -12.98 10.36
CA ARG A 117 -13.26 -13.55 9.13
C ARG A 117 -13.45 -12.49 8.04
N SER A 118 -14.02 -11.34 8.41
CA SER A 118 -14.24 -10.22 7.48
C SER A 118 -12.93 -9.62 6.99
N GLY A 119 -11.92 -9.48 7.87
CA GLY A 119 -10.59 -8.99 7.48
C GLY A 119 -9.95 -9.91 6.44
N PHE A 120 -9.92 -11.22 6.69
CA PHE A 120 -9.39 -12.19 5.73
C PHE A 120 -10.12 -12.15 4.39
N LEU A 121 -11.46 -12.08 4.40
CA LEU A 121 -12.25 -12.00 3.17
C LEU A 121 -12.00 -10.70 2.40
N ALA A 122 -11.82 -9.58 3.09
CA ALA A 122 -11.45 -8.31 2.47
C ALA A 122 -10.06 -8.38 1.83
N ASP A 123 -9.06 -8.91 2.55
CA ASP A 123 -7.70 -9.12 2.02
C ASP A 123 -7.71 -10.01 0.77
N ALA A 124 -8.47 -11.12 0.82
CA ALA A 124 -8.60 -12.04 -0.31
C ALA A 124 -9.31 -11.38 -1.51
N ALA A 125 -10.34 -10.57 -1.28
CA ALA A 125 -11.02 -9.83 -2.34
C ALA A 125 -10.08 -8.81 -3.01
N ARG A 126 -9.34 -8.03 -2.22
CA ARG A 126 -8.32 -7.09 -2.74
C ARG A 126 -7.26 -7.81 -3.56
N ALA A 127 -6.78 -8.97 -3.08
CA ALA A 127 -5.78 -9.75 -3.81
C ALA A 127 -6.33 -10.31 -5.13
N ALA A 128 -7.61 -10.65 -5.20
CA ALA A 128 -8.26 -11.21 -6.39
C ALA A 128 -8.74 -10.16 -7.40
N MET A 129 -8.88 -8.90 -6.98
CA MET A 129 -9.27 -7.77 -7.84
C MET A 129 -8.06 -7.02 -8.44
N ARG A 130 -6.83 -7.45 -8.13
CA ARG A 130 -5.59 -7.05 -8.83
C ARG A 130 -5.47 -7.78 -10.16
#